data_AF-A0A336L4R8-F1
#
_entry.id   AF-A0A336L4R8-F1
#
_cell.length_a   1.000
_cell.length_b   1.000
_cell.length_c   1.000
_cell.angle_alpha   90.00
_cell.angle_beta   90.00
_cell.angle_gamma   90.00
#
_symmetry.space_group_name_H-M   'P 1'
#
loop_
_entity.id
_entity.type
_entity.pdbx_description
1 polymer ?
#
loop_
_entity_poly.entity_id
_entity_poly.type
_entity_poly.pdbx_seq_one_letter_code
_entity_poly.pdbx_strand_id
1 'polypeptide(L)'
;MDSKNIFTITLMILLITKITIGKPFNDCQQPNQNLQKKCVYLTKCQNLFQLILRGNLTESEKNYLRDSQCGVNNGQPLVCCQQENIQHEIIPQILRRQSESLFPYPGICGIQTTSRIVGGSKTSIGEFPWTALIKYQNRYNHITFHCAGALINSRYVLTAAHCIVGTELAKTWKPVEVRLGEWNLKTDVDCIIDGLDYEQERYAARE
;
A
#
# COMPACT_ATOMS: atom_id res chain seq x y z
N MET A 1 62.20 9.90 27.11
CA MET A 1 60.73 9.75 27.14
C MET A 1 60.40 8.84 28.31
N ASP A 2 59.69 9.36 29.31
CA ASP A 2 59.39 8.64 30.55
C ASP A 2 58.54 7.39 30.30
N SER A 3 58.93 6.27 30.93
CA SER A 3 58.21 4.99 30.91
C SER A 3 56.72 5.13 31.30
N LYS A 4 56.42 6.10 32.16
CA LYS A 4 55.04 6.46 32.56
C LYS A 4 54.20 7.00 31.40
N ASN A 5 54.81 7.73 30.46
CA ASN A 5 54.12 8.26 29.29
C ASN A 5 53.86 7.20 28.22
N ILE A 6 54.71 6.16 28.14
CA ILE A 6 54.50 5.05 27.20
C ILE A 6 53.28 4.24 27.62
N PHE A 7 53.15 3.94 28.92
CA PHE A 7 52.03 3.15 29.43
C PHE A 7 50.68 3.87 29.26
N THR A 8 50.63 5.17 29.53
CA THR A 8 49.40 5.98 29.36
C THR A 8 49.01 6.11 27.89
N ILE A 9 49.98 6.27 26.98
CA ILE A 9 49.73 6.29 25.53
C ILE A 9 49.18 4.93 25.06
N THR A 10 49.76 3.81 25.50
CA THR A 10 49.26 2.48 25.12
C THR A 10 47.85 2.19 25.66
N LEU A 11 47.54 2.63 26.88
CA LEU A 11 46.21 2.46 27.48
C LEU A 11 45.15 3.31 26.76
N MET A 12 45.50 4.53 26.37
CA MET A 12 44.63 5.40 25.56
C MET A 12 44.39 4.82 24.16
N ILE A 13 45.41 4.25 23.51
CA ILE A 13 45.26 3.60 22.20
C ILE A 13 44.33 2.38 22.31
N LEU A 14 44.47 1.55 23.35
CA LEU A 14 43.60 0.39 23.57
C LEU A 14 42.14 0.78 23.84
N LEU A 15 41.90 1.89 24.56
CA LEU A 15 40.57 2.43 24.80
C LEU A 15 39.94 3.01 23.52
N ILE A 16 40.72 3.61 22.63
CA ILE A 16 40.26 4.13 21.33
C ILE A 16 39.98 2.99 20.33
N THR A 17 40.68 1.85 20.42
CA THR A 17 40.43 0.69 19.53
C THR A 17 39.20 -0.15 19.91
N LYS A 18 38.54 0.13 21.04
CA LYS A 18 37.22 -0.47 21.38
C LYS A 18 36.04 0.30 20.75
N ILE A 19 36.22 0.82 19.54
CA ILE A 19 35.08 1.22 18.71
C ILE A 19 34.42 -0.09 18.30
N THR A 20 33.28 -0.40 18.93
CA THR A 20 32.39 -1.46 18.47
C THR A 20 32.10 -1.18 17.01
N ILE A 21 32.55 -2.08 16.13
CA ILE A 21 32.13 -2.11 14.74
C ILE A 21 30.61 -2.30 14.78
N GLY A 22 29.86 -1.21 14.63
CA GLY A 22 28.41 -1.26 14.52
C GLY A 22 28.06 -2.20 13.38
N LYS A 23 27.09 -3.11 13.61
CA LYS A 23 26.59 -4.02 12.57
C LYS A 23 26.29 -3.21 11.30
N PRO A 24 26.73 -3.66 10.12
CA PRO A 24 26.46 -2.95 8.88
C PRO A 24 24.95 -2.80 8.69
N PHE A 25 24.50 -1.56 8.58
CA PHE A 25 23.14 -1.20 8.20
C PHE A 25 22.89 -1.76 6.78
N ASN A 26 21.87 -2.60 6.61
CA ASN A 26 21.48 -3.36 5.39
C ASN A 26 21.93 -4.82 5.25
N ASP A 27 22.58 -5.45 6.26
CA ASP A 27 23.00 -6.86 6.11
C ASP A 27 22.21 -7.85 6.98
N CYS A 28 21.57 -8.82 6.34
CA CYS A 28 20.92 -9.95 7.00
C CYS A 28 21.96 -11.05 7.26
N GLN A 29 22.81 -10.86 8.28
CA GLN A 29 23.89 -11.80 8.58
C GLN A 29 23.38 -13.25 8.77
N GLN A 30 24.00 -14.21 8.06
CA GLN A 30 23.74 -15.63 8.20
C GLN A 30 24.91 -16.37 8.87
N PRO A 31 24.75 -16.99 10.06
CA PRO A 31 25.82 -17.74 10.72
C PRO A 31 25.95 -19.21 10.29
N ASN A 32 25.56 -19.59 9.06
CA ASN A 32 25.35 -20.96 8.54
C ASN A 32 23.91 -21.48 8.69
N GLN A 33 23.27 -21.67 7.52
CA GLN A 33 22.26 -22.68 7.13
C GLN A 33 21.51 -22.10 5.93
N ASN A 34 21.86 -22.55 4.71
CA ASN A 34 21.17 -22.56 3.39
C ASN A 34 19.95 -21.65 3.05
N LEU A 35 19.62 -20.61 3.81
CA LEU A 35 18.39 -19.83 3.69
C LEU A 35 18.71 -18.41 3.25
N GLN A 36 18.83 -18.14 1.95
CA GLN A 36 19.13 -16.80 1.45
C GLN A 36 18.06 -15.79 1.93
N LYS A 37 18.41 -14.94 2.91
CA LYS A 37 17.56 -13.85 3.41
C LYS A 37 18.00 -12.53 2.78
N LYS A 38 17.06 -11.73 2.32
CA LYS A 38 17.30 -10.40 1.76
C LYS A 38 16.64 -9.33 2.63
N CYS A 39 17.31 -8.18 2.71
CA CYS A 39 16.74 -6.98 3.33
C CYS A 39 15.79 -6.31 2.32
N VAL A 40 14.48 -6.42 2.55
CA VAL A 40 13.42 -5.91 1.65
C VAL A 40 12.42 -5.07 2.43
N TYR A 41 11.62 -4.25 1.76
CA TYR A 41 10.50 -3.57 2.41
C TYR A 41 9.57 -4.59 3.09
N LEU A 42 9.05 -4.22 4.26
CA LEU A 42 8.08 -5.03 5.00
C LEU A 42 6.89 -5.49 4.13
N THR A 43 6.42 -4.62 3.23
CA THR A 43 5.34 -4.92 2.27
C THR A 43 5.69 -6.02 1.28
N LYS A 44 6.98 -6.28 1.02
CA LYS A 44 7.45 -7.34 0.11
C LYS A 44 7.65 -8.69 0.81
N CYS A 45 7.54 -8.74 2.14
CA CYS A 45 7.72 -9.95 2.91
C CYS A 45 6.37 -10.51 3.37
N GLN A 46 5.85 -11.53 2.68
CA GLN A 46 4.49 -12.01 2.87
C GLN A 46 4.20 -12.39 4.33
N ASN A 47 5.07 -13.17 4.97
CA ASN A 47 4.85 -13.65 6.34
C ASN A 47 4.85 -12.53 7.38
N LEU A 48 5.80 -11.60 7.29
CA LEU A 48 5.89 -10.48 8.24
C LEU A 48 4.78 -9.45 8.00
N PHE A 49 4.39 -9.25 6.75
CA PHE A 49 3.28 -8.37 6.41
C PHE A 49 1.94 -8.93 6.92
N GLN A 50 1.69 -10.24 6.78
CA GLN A 50 0.49 -10.88 7.34
C GLN A 50 0.38 -10.72 8.86
N LEU A 51 1.50 -10.79 9.59
CA LEU A 51 1.49 -10.59 11.04
C LEU A 51 0.99 -9.20 11.42
N ILE A 52 1.41 -8.16 10.70
CA ILE A 52 0.99 -6.77 10.97
C ILE A 52 -0.47 -6.53 10.60
N LEU A 53 -0.96 -7.15 9.52
CA LEU A 53 -2.35 -7.02 9.11
C LEU A 53 -3.34 -7.61 10.11
N ARG A 54 -2.91 -8.55 10.97
CA ARG A 54 -3.75 -9.09 12.03
C ARG A 54 -4.13 -8.03 13.07
N GLY A 55 -3.32 -6.99 13.25
CA GLY A 55 -3.54 -5.88 14.19
C GLY A 55 -3.42 -6.24 15.68
N ASN A 56 -3.75 -7.47 16.09
CA ASN A 56 -3.64 -7.97 17.46
C ASN A 56 -2.38 -8.83 17.63
N LEU A 57 -1.20 -8.19 17.66
CA LEU A 57 0.10 -8.84 17.78
C LEU A 57 0.42 -9.18 19.25
N THR A 58 0.87 -10.39 19.50
CA THR A 58 1.43 -10.80 20.79
C THR A 58 2.78 -10.11 21.03
N GLU A 59 3.24 -10.09 22.28
CA GLU A 59 4.55 -9.50 22.59
C GLU A 59 5.71 -10.23 21.89
N SER A 60 5.59 -11.55 21.74
CA SER A 60 6.57 -12.35 20.99
C SER A 60 6.61 -11.97 19.51
N GLU A 61 5.46 -11.68 18.89
CA GLU A 61 5.40 -11.28 17.48
C GLU A 61 5.91 -9.85 17.28
N LYS A 62 5.63 -8.93 18.21
CA LYS A 62 6.21 -7.58 18.18
C LYS A 62 7.74 -7.65 18.27
N ASN A 63 8.27 -8.49 19.17
CA ASN A 63 9.70 -8.69 19.30
C ASN A 63 10.28 -9.30 18.02
N TYR A 64 9.61 -10.31 17.46
CA TYR A 64 10.00 -10.91 16.19
C TYR A 64 10.03 -9.89 15.03
N LEU A 65 9.07 -8.97 14.95
CA LEU A 65 9.05 -7.90 13.96
C LEU A 65 10.22 -6.90 14.14
N ARG A 66 10.54 -6.53 15.39
CA ARG A 66 11.70 -5.66 15.69
C ARG A 66 13.01 -6.36 15.34
N ASP A 67 13.17 -7.61 15.73
CA ASP A 67 14.37 -8.42 15.49
C ASP A 67 14.57 -8.73 14.01
N SER A 68 13.48 -8.70 13.23
CA SER A 68 13.53 -8.86 11.78
C SER A 68 13.96 -7.59 11.04
N GLN A 69 14.06 -6.44 11.69
CA GLN A 69 14.39 -5.17 11.03
C GLN A 69 15.86 -5.11 10.60
N CYS A 70 16.10 -4.79 9.33
CA CYS A 70 17.45 -4.66 8.75
C CYS A 70 17.81 -3.24 8.31
N GLY A 71 16.85 -2.31 8.33
CA GLY A 71 17.08 -0.91 8.01
C GLY A 71 15.80 -0.07 7.94
N VAL A 72 15.98 1.19 7.54
CA VAL A 72 14.90 2.13 7.20
C VAL A 72 15.31 2.85 5.93
N ASN A 73 14.42 2.93 4.94
CA ASN A 73 14.63 3.66 3.69
C ASN A 73 13.41 4.55 3.41
N ASN A 74 13.62 5.85 3.21
CA ASN A 74 12.55 6.84 3.00
C ASN A 74 11.43 6.78 4.06
N GLY A 75 11.80 6.56 5.32
CA GLY A 75 10.85 6.43 6.44
C GLY A 75 10.10 5.09 6.51
N GLN A 76 10.33 4.17 5.56
CA GLN A 76 9.70 2.85 5.56
C GLN A 76 10.63 1.78 6.15
N PRO A 77 10.13 0.86 6.99
CA PRO A 77 10.94 -0.20 7.59
C PRO A 77 11.31 -1.28 6.56
N LEU A 78 12.58 -1.70 6.60
CA LEU A 78 13.06 -2.88 5.89
C LEU A 78 13.25 -4.04 6.86
N VAL A 79 12.96 -5.24 6.40
CA VAL A 79 13.04 -6.47 7.17
C VAL A 79 13.80 -7.57 6.41
N CYS A 80 14.46 -8.43 7.17
CA CYS A 80 15.09 -9.64 6.65
C CYS A 80 14.02 -10.67 6.29
N CYS A 81 13.85 -10.91 4.99
CA CYS A 81 12.88 -11.86 4.47
C CYS A 81 13.57 -13.00 3.71
N GLN A 82 13.12 -14.24 3.90
CA GLN A 82 13.61 -15.41 3.16
C GLN A 82 13.12 -15.36 1.71
N GLN A 83 13.96 -15.74 0.75
CA GLN A 83 13.66 -15.67 -0.69
C GLN A 83 12.31 -16.31 -1.10
N GLU A 84 11.91 -17.42 -0.48
CA GLU A 84 10.61 -18.08 -0.70
C GLU A 84 9.40 -17.27 -0.19
N ASN A 85 9.65 -16.34 0.74
CA ASN A 85 8.66 -15.45 1.36
C ASN A 85 8.75 -14.02 0.84
N ILE A 86 9.71 -13.73 -0.05
CA ILE A 86 9.75 -12.48 -0.79
C ILE A 86 8.78 -12.63 -1.95
N GLN A 87 7.89 -11.66 -2.12
CA GLN A 87 7.01 -11.52 -3.27
C GLN A 87 7.86 -11.18 -4.51
N HIS A 88 8.64 -12.15 -4.99
CA HIS A 88 9.31 -12.07 -6.28
C HIS A 88 8.29 -12.43 -7.35
N GLU A 89 8.32 -11.68 -8.45
CA GLU A 89 7.65 -11.96 -9.71
C GLU A 89 7.97 -13.38 -10.20
N ILE A 90 7.25 -14.40 -9.70
CA ILE A 90 7.18 -15.73 -10.31
C ILE A 90 5.95 -15.74 -11.20
N ILE A 91 6.01 -14.92 -12.25
CA ILE A 91 4.92 -14.72 -13.21
C ILE A 91 4.51 -16.01 -13.97
N PRO A 92 5.33 -17.08 -14.14
CA PRO A 92 4.82 -18.28 -14.81
C PRO A 92 4.05 -19.28 -13.93
N GLN A 93 4.29 -19.33 -12.61
CA GLN A 93 3.68 -20.34 -11.72
C GLN A 93 2.47 -19.80 -10.93
N ILE A 94 2.43 -18.50 -10.66
CA ILE A 94 1.33 -17.86 -9.90
C ILE A 94 0.05 -17.75 -10.75
N LEU A 95 0.16 -17.54 -12.07
CA LEU A 95 -1.01 -17.46 -12.96
C LEU A 95 -1.84 -18.77 -12.99
N ARG A 96 -1.23 -19.93 -12.71
CA ARG A 96 -1.97 -21.22 -12.62
C ARG A 96 -2.67 -21.44 -11.28
N ARG A 97 -2.27 -20.74 -10.21
CA ARG A 97 -2.90 -20.85 -8.88
C ARG A 97 -3.80 -19.66 -8.54
N GLN A 98 -3.70 -18.57 -9.28
CA GLN A 98 -4.61 -17.42 -9.24
C GLN A 98 -6.07 -17.76 -9.57
N SER A 99 -6.35 -18.94 -10.11
CA SER A 99 -7.73 -19.41 -10.29
C SER A 99 -8.42 -19.78 -8.97
N GLU A 100 -7.71 -19.90 -7.84
CA GLU A 100 -8.28 -20.30 -6.55
C GLU A 100 -8.39 -19.16 -5.52
N SER A 101 -7.59 -18.09 -5.62
CA SER A 101 -7.67 -16.97 -4.66
C SER A 101 -8.57 -15.85 -5.19
N LEU A 102 -9.76 -15.71 -4.60
CA LEU A 102 -10.71 -14.64 -4.93
C LEU A 102 -10.16 -13.22 -4.68
N PHE A 103 -9.20 -13.06 -3.76
CA PHE A 103 -8.68 -11.76 -3.36
C PHE A 103 -7.20 -11.59 -3.76
N PRO A 104 -6.76 -10.35 -4.03
CA PRO A 104 -5.35 -10.05 -4.28
C PRO A 104 -4.50 -10.40 -3.05
N TYR A 105 -3.24 -10.77 -3.30
CA TYR A 105 -2.29 -10.95 -2.21
C TYR A 105 -2.12 -9.63 -1.45
N PRO A 106 -1.95 -9.68 -0.13
CA PRO A 106 -1.75 -8.45 0.64
C PRO A 106 -0.49 -7.71 0.19
N GLY A 107 -0.55 -6.38 0.20
CA GLY A 107 0.49 -5.50 -0.34
C GLY A 107 0.28 -5.09 -1.79
N ILE A 108 -0.66 -5.72 -2.51
CA ILE A 108 -1.01 -5.40 -3.91
C ILE A 108 -2.26 -4.51 -4.00
N CYS A 109 -3.11 -4.49 -2.96
CA CYS A 109 -4.34 -3.71 -2.90
C CYS A 109 -4.32 -2.63 -1.82
N GLY A 110 -5.17 -1.61 -1.95
CA GLY A 110 -5.34 -0.56 -0.93
C GLY A 110 -4.09 0.29 -0.72
N ILE A 111 -3.25 0.44 -1.75
CA ILE A 111 -2.04 1.26 -1.69
C ILE A 111 -2.48 2.73 -1.65
N GLN A 112 -2.51 3.29 -0.46
CA GLN A 112 -2.73 4.71 -0.21
C GLN A 112 -1.60 5.23 0.69
N THR A 113 -0.98 6.34 0.31
CA THR A 113 0.13 6.94 1.07
C THR A 113 -0.34 7.99 2.08
N THR A 114 -1.60 8.40 2.05
CA THR A 114 -2.18 9.42 2.92
C THR A 114 -3.07 8.79 3.99
N SER A 115 -3.02 9.33 5.23
CA SER A 115 -3.89 8.89 6.31
C SER A 115 -4.91 9.98 6.66
N ARG A 116 -6.16 9.54 6.86
CA ARG A 116 -7.30 10.30 7.42
C ARG A 116 -7.71 11.57 6.65
N ILE A 117 -8.85 11.51 5.98
CA ILE A 117 -9.48 12.68 5.35
C ILE A 117 -10.40 13.39 6.36
N VAL A 118 -10.10 14.64 6.70
CA VAL A 118 -10.98 15.55 7.45
C VAL A 118 -11.04 16.86 6.67
N GLY A 119 -12.23 17.30 6.25
CA GLY A 119 -12.38 18.51 5.42
C GLY A 119 -11.76 18.37 4.02
N GLY A 120 -12.02 17.24 3.35
CA GLY A 120 -11.34 16.84 2.11
C GLY A 120 -11.43 17.84 0.96
N SER A 121 -10.45 17.74 0.05
CA SER A 121 -10.36 18.48 -1.21
C SER A 121 -10.57 17.55 -2.40
N LYS A 122 -10.67 18.12 -3.62
CA LYS A 122 -10.62 17.35 -4.87
C LYS A 122 -9.38 16.45 -4.87
N THR A 123 -9.56 15.19 -5.27
CA THR A 123 -8.48 14.18 -5.26
C THR A 123 -7.57 14.38 -6.47
N SER A 124 -6.36 13.81 -6.43
CA SER A 124 -5.54 13.67 -7.64
C SER A 124 -6.10 12.59 -8.57
N ILE A 125 -5.77 12.65 -9.87
CA ILE A 125 -6.10 11.57 -10.81
C ILE A 125 -5.48 10.27 -10.30
N GLY A 126 -6.31 9.21 -10.17
CA GLY A 126 -5.85 7.89 -9.76
C GLY A 126 -5.48 7.75 -8.27
N GLU A 127 -5.80 8.72 -7.42
CA GLU A 127 -5.49 8.64 -5.98
C GLU A 127 -6.21 7.48 -5.28
N PHE A 128 -7.43 7.16 -5.73
CA PHE A 128 -8.28 6.09 -5.21
C PHE A 128 -8.73 5.16 -6.33
N PRO A 129 -7.83 4.33 -6.90
CA PRO A 129 -8.07 3.59 -8.14
C PRO A 129 -9.11 2.48 -8.00
N TRP A 130 -9.45 2.09 -6.77
CA TRP A 130 -10.52 1.12 -6.50
C TRP A 130 -11.92 1.74 -6.53
N THR A 131 -12.06 3.06 -6.66
CA THR A 131 -13.39 3.69 -6.71
C THR A 131 -14.20 3.22 -7.91
N ALA A 132 -15.46 2.88 -7.65
CA ALA A 132 -16.40 2.41 -8.65
C ALA A 132 -17.69 3.23 -8.59
N LEU A 133 -18.26 3.52 -9.75
CA LEU A 133 -19.57 4.15 -9.88
C LEU A 133 -20.56 3.18 -10.49
N ILE A 134 -21.77 3.15 -9.93
CA ILE A 134 -22.83 2.24 -10.36
C ILE A 134 -23.87 3.05 -11.11
N LYS A 135 -24.01 2.74 -12.41
CA LYS A 135 -25.04 3.33 -13.28
C LYS A 135 -26.34 2.57 -13.13
N TYR A 136 -27.42 3.32 -13.13
CA TYR A 136 -28.76 2.79 -13.12
C TYR A 136 -29.56 3.31 -14.30
N GLN A 137 -30.48 2.49 -14.76
CA GLN A 137 -31.44 2.83 -15.80
C GLN A 137 -32.85 2.77 -15.22
N ASN A 138 -33.64 3.83 -15.44
CA ASN A 138 -35.06 3.81 -15.09
C ASN A 138 -35.93 3.21 -16.22
N ARG A 139 -37.23 3.07 -15.95
CA ARG A 139 -38.23 2.59 -16.94
C ARG A 139 -38.36 3.44 -18.20
N TYR A 140 -37.85 4.67 -18.20
CA TYR A 140 -37.85 5.61 -19.32
C TYR A 140 -36.50 5.66 -20.05
N ASN A 141 -35.62 4.70 -19.79
CA ASN A 141 -34.26 4.64 -20.33
C ASN A 141 -33.35 5.82 -19.96
N HIS A 142 -33.69 6.60 -18.93
CA HIS A 142 -32.75 7.57 -18.38
C HIS A 142 -31.69 6.83 -17.57
N ILE A 143 -30.41 7.14 -17.84
CA ILE A 143 -29.25 6.51 -17.21
C ILE A 143 -28.49 7.54 -16.39
N THR A 144 -28.24 7.24 -15.12
CA THR A 144 -27.40 8.09 -14.26
C THR A 144 -26.74 7.29 -13.14
N PHE A 145 -25.78 7.90 -12.46
CA PHE A 145 -25.11 7.31 -11.30
C PHE A 145 -25.91 7.59 -10.02
N HIS A 146 -26.14 6.56 -9.20
CA HIS A 146 -26.84 6.72 -7.91
C HIS A 146 -26.10 6.12 -6.73
N CYS A 147 -25.14 5.23 -6.98
CA CYS A 147 -24.35 4.58 -5.94
C CYS A 147 -22.90 4.44 -6.36
N ALA A 148 -22.06 4.15 -5.38
CA ALA A 148 -20.64 3.88 -5.55
C ALA A 148 -20.28 2.49 -5.00
N GLY A 149 -19.04 2.08 -5.22
CA GLY A 149 -18.46 0.85 -4.68
C GLY A 149 -16.94 0.89 -4.67
N ALA A 150 -16.34 -0.24 -4.28
CA ALA A 150 -14.90 -0.44 -4.29
C ALA A 150 -14.53 -1.74 -5.03
N LEU A 151 -13.61 -1.66 -5.99
CA LEU A 151 -13.04 -2.82 -6.67
C LEU A 151 -12.18 -3.63 -5.68
N ILE A 152 -12.57 -4.87 -5.44
CA ILE A 152 -11.90 -5.76 -4.46
C ILE A 152 -11.05 -6.84 -5.13
N ASN A 153 -11.25 -7.08 -6.43
CA ASN A 153 -10.41 -7.92 -7.29
C ASN A 153 -10.74 -7.59 -8.78
N SER A 154 -10.25 -8.39 -9.72
CA SER A 154 -10.47 -8.15 -11.17
C SER A 154 -11.90 -8.35 -11.68
N ARG A 155 -12.84 -8.84 -10.86
CA ARG A 155 -14.22 -9.16 -11.29
C ARG A 155 -15.33 -8.68 -10.35
N TYR A 156 -14.99 -8.26 -9.13
CA TYR A 156 -15.96 -8.00 -8.07
C TYR A 156 -15.80 -6.59 -7.52
N VAL A 157 -16.93 -5.92 -7.38
CA VAL A 157 -17.07 -4.61 -6.73
C VAL A 157 -17.92 -4.79 -5.48
N LEU A 158 -17.38 -4.34 -4.35
CA LEU A 158 -18.10 -4.29 -3.08
C LEU A 158 -18.93 -3.00 -3.02
N THR A 159 -20.21 -3.12 -2.65
CA THR A 159 -21.12 -1.99 -2.47
C THR A 159 -22.13 -2.30 -1.36
N ALA A 160 -22.95 -1.31 -1.00
CA ALA A 160 -24.01 -1.50 -0.02
C ALA A 160 -25.18 -2.29 -0.60
N ALA A 161 -25.78 -3.18 0.20
CA ALA A 161 -26.93 -3.98 -0.24
C ALA A 161 -28.09 -3.10 -0.76
N HIS A 162 -28.32 -1.94 -0.14
CA HIS A 162 -29.38 -1.01 -0.50
C HIS A 162 -29.19 -0.38 -1.91
N CYS A 163 -27.98 -0.41 -2.45
CA CYS A 163 -27.71 -0.01 -3.83
C CYS A 163 -28.25 -1.02 -4.84
N ILE A 164 -28.42 -2.29 -4.45
CA ILE A 164 -28.78 -3.38 -5.38
C ILE A 164 -30.18 -3.93 -5.12
N VAL A 165 -30.59 -4.04 -3.85
CA VAL A 165 -31.85 -4.67 -3.45
C VAL A 165 -32.63 -3.84 -2.44
N GLY A 166 -33.96 -3.96 -2.48
CA GLY A 166 -34.86 -3.58 -1.37
C GLY A 166 -35.09 -2.09 -1.13
N THR A 167 -34.63 -1.19 -2.02
CA THR A 167 -34.84 0.27 -1.91
C THR A 167 -35.82 0.81 -2.93
N GLU A 168 -36.37 2.01 -2.70
CA GLU A 168 -37.15 2.75 -3.69
C GLU A 168 -36.37 2.96 -5.00
N LEU A 169 -35.05 3.12 -4.89
CA LEU A 169 -34.16 3.14 -6.05
C LEU A 169 -34.28 1.84 -6.83
N ALA A 170 -34.04 0.68 -6.21
CA ALA A 170 -34.13 -0.63 -6.88
C ALA A 170 -35.54 -0.97 -7.44
N LYS A 171 -36.61 -0.30 -6.97
CA LYS A 171 -37.97 -0.46 -7.51
C LYS A 171 -38.18 0.23 -8.86
N THR A 172 -37.51 1.36 -9.09
CA THR A 172 -37.72 2.22 -10.28
C THR A 172 -36.51 2.33 -11.19
N TRP A 173 -35.33 2.01 -10.65
CA TRP A 173 -34.02 2.09 -11.26
C TRP A 173 -33.31 0.76 -11.12
N LYS A 174 -32.82 0.23 -12.24
CA LYS A 174 -32.07 -1.03 -12.26
C LYS A 174 -30.59 -0.73 -12.45
N PRO A 175 -29.68 -1.30 -11.63
CA PRO A 175 -28.25 -1.19 -11.90
C PRO A 175 -27.93 -1.91 -13.22
N VAL A 176 -27.18 -1.25 -14.10
CA VAL A 176 -26.88 -1.75 -15.47
C VAL A 176 -25.40 -1.81 -15.79
N GLU A 177 -24.57 -0.98 -15.15
CA GLU A 177 -23.15 -0.89 -15.47
C GLU A 177 -22.35 -0.42 -14.25
N VAL A 178 -21.09 -0.84 -14.17
CA VAL A 178 -20.10 -0.29 -13.24
C VAL A 178 -19.00 0.40 -14.05
N ARG A 179 -18.72 1.67 -13.71
CA ARG A 179 -17.60 2.45 -14.25
C ARG A 179 -16.46 2.47 -13.23
N LEU A 180 -15.24 2.17 -13.68
CA LEU A 180 -14.00 2.20 -12.90
C LEU A 180 -13.05 3.24 -13.51
N GLY A 181 -12.10 3.73 -12.71
CA GLY A 181 -11.04 4.64 -13.19
C GLY A 181 -11.51 6.04 -13.56
N GLU A 182 -12.68 6.45 -13.06
CA GLU A 182 -13.27 7.78 -13.27
C GLU A 182 -12.70 8.79 -12.26
N TRP A 183 -12.53 10.04 -12.69
CA TRP A 183 -12.12 11.14 -11.80
C TRP A 183 -13.03 12.37 -11.93
N ASN A 184 -13.42 12.76 -13.14
CA ASN A 184 -14.27 13.92 -13.37
C ASN A 184 -15.46 13.60 -14.29
N LEU A 185 -16.64 13.45 -13.70
CA LEU A 185 -17.89 13.15 -14.41
C LEU A 185 -18.32 14.16 -15.48
N LYS A 186 -17.73 15.34 -15.52
CA LYS A 186 -18.03 16.38 -16.51
C LYS A 186 -17.25 16.21 -17.81
N THR A 187 -16.15 15.45 -17.79
CA THR A 187 -15.21 15.30 -18.91
C THR A 187 -14.98 13.83 -19.22
N ASP A 188 -14.80 13.49 -20.50
CA ASP A 188 -14.46 12.12 -20.91
C ASP A 188 -12.94 11.86 -20.85
N VAL A 189 -12.15 12.93 -20.99
CA VAL A 189 -10.69 12.87 -20.90
C VAL A 189 -10.24 13.60 -19.64
N ASP A 190 -9.64 12.86 -18.72
CA ASP A 190 -9.08 13.40 -17.48
C ASP A 190 -7.59 13.71 -17.67
N CYS A 191 -7.21 14.97 -17.52
CA CYS A 191 -5.83 15.43 -17.65
C CYS A 191 -5.47 16.49 -16.60
N ILE A 192 -4.23 16.44 -16.12
CA ILE A 192 -3.63 17.51 -15.32
C ILE A 192 -2.93 18.44 -16.30
N ILE A 193 -3.48 19.63 -16.52
CA ILE A 193 -2.78 20.69 -17.25
C ILE A 193 -1.95 21.45 -16.22
N ASP A 194 -0.63 21.35 -16.33
CA ASP A 194 0.30 22.12 -15.50
C ASP A 194 0.02 23.63 -15.67
N GLY A 195 -0.77 24.20 -14.76
CA GLY A 195 -0.97 25.65 -14.63
C GLY A 195 -2.39 26.22 -14.75
N LEU A 196 -3.47 25.45 -14.94
CA LEU A 196 -4.83 26.02 -15.08
C LEU A 196 -5.94 25.18 -14.43
N ASP A 197 -5.98 25.12 -13.10
CA ASP A 197 -7.18 24.64 -12.36
C ASP A 197 -7.96 25.80 -11.70
N TYR A 198 -7.76 27.06 -12.14
CA TYR A 198 -8.37 28.25 -11.50
C TYR A 198 -9.29 29.13 -12.37
N GLU A 199 -9.21 29.10 -13.70
CA GLU A 199 -9.96 30.06 -14.54
C GLU A 199 -11.29 29.52 -15.10
N GLN A 200 -11.53 28.21 -15.11
CA GLN A 200 -12.69 27.64 -15.78
C GLN A 200 -13.97 27.58 -14.92
N GLU A 201 -13.85 27.70 -13.59
CA GLU A 201 -15.03 27.82 -12.71
C GLU A 201 -15.59 29.26 -12.63
N ARG A 202 -14.81 30.29 -13.03
CA ARG A 202 -15.26 31.69 -12.94
C ARG A 202 -16.23 32.10 -14.06
N TYR A 203 -16.23 31.40 -15.19
CA TYR A 203 -17.15 31.68 -16.31
C TYR A 203 -18.49 30.94 -16.21
N ALA A 204 -18.57 29.83 -15.47
CA ALA A 204 -19.82 29.07 -15.31
C ALA A 204 -20.78 29.67 -14.26
N ALA A 205 -20.40 30.75 -13.57
CA ALA A 205 -21.22 31.45 -12.57
C ALA A 205 -21.90 32.72 -13.12
N ARG A 206 -21.98 32.89 -14.45
CA ARG A 206 -22.56 34.08 -15.11
C ARG A 206 -23.68 33.81 -16.12
N GLU A 207 -24.30 32.63 -16.11
CA GLU A 207 -25.57 32.38 -16.83
C GLU A 207 -26.63 31.80 -15.88
#